data_AF-A0A0A8E9F2-F1
#
_entry.id   AF-A0A0A8E9F2-F1
#
_cell.length_a   1.000
_cell.length_b   1.000
_cell.length_c   1.000
_cell.angle_alpha   90.00
_cell.angle_beta   90.00
_cell.angle_gamma   90.00
#
_symmetry.space_group_name_H-M   'P 1'
#
loop_
_entity.id
_entity.type
_entity.pdbx_description
1 polymer ?
#
loop_
_entity_poly.entity_id
_entity_poly.type
_entity_poly.pdbx_seq_one_letter_code
_entity_poly.pdbx_strand_id
1 'polypeptide(L)'
;MTVKDRIIIKYLQQRWYKKTLVITNLACNYASKIKSLKTVICSGYLETNKNGCIFDICAWPFEPRFFDLIIIDGAFVDARQEQKALLNQLYFCLSDDGEIIVAGTTNVRAYRLVSKFLSNGFLNKKIELLINSDSALINLFKRIFSKKFIAFFKKDNFFKIDPLEVSELFEKPAKCEAYSSVNAKGIYKDSYEKK
;
A
#
# COMPACT_ATOMS: atom_id res chain seq x y z
N MET A 1 -5.24 14.17 -15.34
CA MET A 1 -4.25 13.83 -14.29
C MET A 1 -4.56 14.62 -13.03
N THR A 2 -4.87 13.93 -11.94
CA THR A 2 -5.37 14.55 -10.69
C THR A 2 -4.25 15.14 -9.82
N VAL A 3 -4.58 15.97 -8.82
CA VAL A 3 -3.61 16.47 -7.82
C VAL A 3 -2.94 15.29 -7.09
N LYS A 4 -3.71 14.26 -6.76
CA LYS A 4 -3.23 13.01 -6.16
C LYS A 4 -2.13 12.37 -7.05
N ASP A 5 -2.42 12.20 -8.34
CA ASP A 5 -1.48 11.59 -9.28
C ASP A 5 -0.17 12.40 -9.37
N ARG A 6 -0.26 13.75 -9.39
CA ARG A 6 0.91 14.63 -9.43
C ARG A 6 1.82 14.46 -8.21
N ILE A 7 1.24 14.37 -7.01
CA ILE A 7 1.99 14.16 -5.77
C ILE A 7 2.70 12.81 -5.78
N ILE A 8 1.99 11.74 -6.17
CA ILE A 8 2.55 10.39 -6.29
C ILE A 8 3.70 10.39 -7.32
N ILE A 9 3.48 10.93 -8.52
CA ILE A 9 4.51 11.00 -9.57
C ILE A 9 5.73 11.77 -9.08
N LYS A 10 5.54 12.94 -8.44
CA LYS A 10 6.64 13.75 -7.90
C LYS A 10 7.46 12.96 -6.87
N TYR A 11 6.81 12.21 -5.99
CA TYR A 11 7.51 11.36 -5.03
C TYR A 11 8.33 10.24 -5.70
N LEU A 12 7.78 9.64 -6.76
CA LEU A 12 8.40 8.52 -7.48
C LEU A 12 9.51 8.94 -8.46
N GLN A 13 9.53 10.19 -8.94
CA GLN A 13 10.42 10.66 -10.01
C GLN A 13 11.92 10.36 -9.78
N GLN A 14 12.37 10.43 -8.53
CA GLN A 14 13.78 10.27 -8.13
C GLN A 14 14.09 8.88 -7.54
N ARG A 15 13.18 7.91 -7.67
CA ARG A 15 13.29 6.62 -6.99
C ARG A 15 13.19 5.46 -7.96
N TRP A 16 13.90 4.39 -7.65
CA TRP A 16 13.89 3.14 -8.39
C TRP A 16 13.61 2.00 -7.42
N TYR A 17 12.70 1.12 -7.82
CA TYR A 17 12.31 -0.06 -7.03
C TYR A 17 12.61 -1.32 -7.84
N LYS A 18 12.82 -2.47 -7.19
CA LYS A 18 12.92 -3.73 -7.93
C LYS A 18 11.52 -4.29 -8.16
N LYS A 19 10.70 -4.29 -7.11
CA LYS A 19 9.36 -4.90 -7.14
C LYS A 19 8.34 -3.94 -6.52
N THR A 20 7.26 -3.69 -7.24
CA THR A 20 6.18 -2.79 -6.82
C THR A 20 4.83 -3.50 -6.87
N LEU A 21 4.04 -3.33 -5.82
CA LEU A 21 2.63 -3.72 -5.76
C LEU A 21 1.77 -2.47 -5.76
N VAL A 22 0.76 -2.41 -6.62
CA VAL A 22 -0.26 -1.36 -6.61
C VAL A 22 -1.61 -2.00 -6.35
N ILE A 23 -2.29 -1.55 -5.30
CA ILE A 23 -3.58 -2.04 -4.84
C ILE A 23 -4.62 -0.95 -5.08
N THR A 24 -5.54 -1.19 -6.02
CA THR A 24 -6.46 -0.15 -6.52
C THR A 24 -7.66 -0.76 -7.25
N ASN A 25 -8.85 -0.17 -7.10
CA ASN A 25 -10.00 -0.41 -7.98
C ASN A 25 -10.14 0.69 -9.06
N LEU A 26 -9.27 1.69 -9.04
CA LEU A 26 -9.32 2.84 -9.95
C LEU A 26 -8.26 2.73 -11.03
N ALA A 27 -8.50 3.40 -12.16
CA ALA A 27 -7.50 3.57 -13.20
C ALA A 27 -6.26 4.31 -12.65
N CYS A 28 -5.09 3.67 -12.73
CA CYS A 28 -3.83 4.22 -12.23
C CYS A 28 -3.09 5.03 -13.29
N ASN A 29 -3.41 6.33 -13.39
CA ASN A 29 -2.76 7.24 -14.33
C ASN A 29 -1.24 7.41 -14.11
N TYR A 30 -0.74 7.10 -12.90
CA TYR A 30 0.68 7.17 -12.55
C TYR A 30 1.43 5.85 -12.73
N ALA A 31 0.76 4.74 -13.06
CA ALA A 31 1.38 3.41 -13.13
C ALA A 31 2.56 3.38 -14.12
N SER A 32 2.42 4.02 -15.28
CA SER A 32 3.47 4.11 -16.29
C SER A 32 4.71 4.90 -15.84
N LYS A 33 4.57 5.73 -14.80
CA LYS A 33 5.65 6.56 -14.22
C LYS A 33 6.37 5.88 -13.06
N ILE A 34 5.91 4.71 -12.63
CA ILE A 34 6.63 3.88 -11.64
C ILE A 34 7.88 3.33 -12.33
N LYS A 35 9.05 3.64 -11.77
CA LYS A 35 10.34 3.06 -12.17
C LYS A 35 10.59 1.82 -11.33
N SER A 36 10.14 0.68 -11.83
CA SER A 36 10.26 -0.62 -11.17
C SER A 36 10.56 -1.72 -12.18
N LEU A 37 11.38 -2.71 -11.82
CA LEU A 37 11.67 -3.87 -12.68
C LEU A 37 10.42 -4.76 -12.85
N LYS A 38 9.63 -4.90 -11.79
CA LYS A 38 8.36 -5.64 -11.81
C LYS A 38 7.27 -4.84 -11.12
N THR A 39 6.20 -4.54 -11.85
CA THR A 39 5.00 -3.91 -11.28
C THR A 39 3.84 -4.87 -11.34
N VAL A 40 3.28 -5.19 -10.18
CA VAL A 40 2.07 -5.99 -10.04
C VAL A 40 0.94 -5.05 -9.67
N ILE A 41 -0.12 -5.03 -10.49
CA ILE A 41 -1.33 -4.26 -10.19
C ILE A 41 -2.40 -5.24 -9.76
N CYS A 42 -2.94 -5.00 -8.58
CA CYS A 42 -3.94 -5.82 -7.94
C CYS A 42 -5.25 -5.04 -7.83
N SER A 43 -6.24 -5.46 -8.62
CA SER A 43 -7.58 -4.87 -8.66
C SER A 43 -8.70 -5.86 -8.33
N GLY A 44 -8.44 -7.17 -8.43
CA GLY A 44 -9.46 -8.23 -8.37
C GLY A 44 -10.10 -8.50 -7.01
N TYR A 45 -9.45 -8.14 -5.90
CA TYR A 45 -10.01 -8.39 -4.55
C TYR A 45 -11.13 -7.40 -4.16
N LEU A 46 -11.42 -6.40 -5.00
CA LEU A 46 -12.39 -5.33 -4.73
C LEU A 46 -13.76 -5.59 -5.37
N GLU A 47 -13.97 -6.74 -6.02
CA GLU A 47 -15.24 -7.14 -6.66
C GLU A 47 -16.40 -7.36 -5.68
N THR A 48 -16.15 -7.33 -4.36
CA THR A 48 -17.17 -7.58 -3.32
C THR A 48 -17.71 -6.31 -2.63
N ASN A 49 -17.55 -5.11 -3.20
CA ASN A 49 -17.88 -3.82 -2.57
C ASN A 49 -17.14 -3.56 -1.23
N LYS A 50 -16.20 -4.41 -0.84
CA LYS A 50 -15.37 -4.23 0.34
C LYS A 50 -14.11 -3.47 -0.06
N ASN A 51 -13.91 -2.29 0.53
CA ASN A 51 -12.62 -1.60 0.47
C ASN A 51 -11.61 -2.44 1.24
N GLY A 52 -10.54 -2.89 0.58
CA GLY A 52 -9.47 -3.60 1.24
C GLY A 52 -8.77 -4.59 0.33
N CYS A 53 -7.57 -4.98 0.76
CA CYS A 53 -6.80 -6.02 0.11
C CYS A 53 -6.23 -6.93 1.19
N ILE A 54 -7.15 -7.61 1.88
CA ILE A 54 -6.78 -8.70 2.77
C ILE A 54 -6.60 -9.90 1.85
N PHE A 55 -5.35 -10.28 1.63
CA PHE A 55 -5.01 -11.42 0.79
C PHE A 55 -5.26 -12.71 1.57
N ASP A 56 -5.63 -13.76 0.85
CA ASP A 56 -5.39 -15.11 1.36
C ASP A 56 -3.89 -15.39 1.27
N ILE A 57 -3.27 -15.60 2.43
CA ILE A 57 -1.82 -15.83 2.55
C ILE A 57 -1.45 -17.20 1.99
N CYS A 58 -2.35 -18.18 2.08
CA CYS A 58 -2.14 -19.50 1.49
C CYS A 58 -2.16 -19.45 -0.04
N ALA A 59 -2.88 -18.48 -0.62
CA ALA A 59 -2.91 -18.23 -2.06
C ALA A 59 -1.90 -17.17 -2.51
N TRP A 60 -1.04 -16.66 -1.60
CA TRP A 60 -0.10 -15.59 -1.91
C TRP A 60 1.04 -16.09 -2.80
N PRO A 61 1.17 -15.62 -4.05
CA PRO A 61 2.08 -16.22 -5.02
C PRO A 61 3.51 -15.68 -4.94
N PHE A 62 3.82 -14.86 -3.92
CA PHE A 62 5.11 -14.21 -3.76
C PHE A 62 5.77 -14.64 -2.45
N GLU A 63 7.09 -14.61 -2.43
CA GLU A 63 7.86 -14.84 -1.22
C GLU A 63 7.55 -13.77 -0.14
N PRO A 64 7.82 -14.05 1.14
CA PRO A 64 7.84 -13.02 2.17
C PRO A 64 8.80 -11.88 1.79
N ARG A 65 8.48 -10.64 2.20
CA ARG A 65 9.33 -9.45 2.01
C ARG A 65 9.70 -9.15 0.55
N PHE A 66 8.82 -9.51 -0.38
CA PHE A 66 9.08 -9.44 -1.82
C PHE A 66 9.03 -8.02 -2.40
N PHE A 67 8.17 -7.13 -1.92
CA PHE A 67 7.92 -5.84 -2.55
C PHE A 67 8.72 -4.71 -1.89
N ASP A 68 9.36 -3.84 -2.69
CA ASP A 68 10.06 -2.65 -2.20
C ASP A 68 9.14 -1.42 -2.10
N LEU A 69 8.04 -1.43 -2.85
CA LEU A 69 7.03 -0.39 -2.83
C LEU A 69 5.64 -1.03 -2.87
N ILE A 70 4.78 -0.63 -1.95
CA ILE A 70 3.36 -0.93 -2.00
C ILE A 70 2.59 0.40 -2.10
N ILE A 71 1.72 0.53 -3.10
CA ILE A 71 0.82 1.68 -3.24
C ILE A 71 -0.60 1.20 -2.97
N ILE A 72 -1.27 1.79 -1.99
CA ILE A 72 -2.68 1.57 -1.69
C ILE A 72 -3.43 2.81 -2.16
N ASP A 73 -4.25 2.68 -3.20
CA ASP A 73 -4.94 3.80 -3.82
C ASP A 73 -6.45 3.56 -3.84
N GLY A 74 -7.18 4.27 -2.99
CA GLY A 74 -8.62 4.11 -2.85
C GLY A 74 -9.06 2.77 -2.23
N ALA A 75 -8.10 1.93 -1.79
CA ALA A 75 -8.35 0.57 -1.33
C ALA A 75 -8.02 0.35 0.16
N PHE A 76 -7.90 1.42 0.96
CA PHE A 76 -7.62 1.29 2.40
C PHE A 76 -8.89 0.93 3.18
N VAL A 77 -8.79 -0.06 4.07
CA VAL A 77 -9.88 -0.58 4.92
C VAL A 77 -10.24 0.42 6.04
N ASP A 78 -11.55 0.60 6.30
CA ASP A 78 -12.04 1.48 7.37
C ASP A 78 -12.25 0.73 8.71
N ALA A 79 -12.60 -0.55 8.65
CA ALA A 79 -12.91 -1.36 9.82
C ALA A 79 -11.65 -1.70 10.64
N ARG A 80 -11.73 -1.60 11.98
CA ARG A 80 -10.56 -1.72 12.87
C ARG A 80 -9.89 -3.08 12.82
N GLN A 81 -10.66 -4.17 12.75
CA GLN A 81 -10.13 -5.53 12.70
C GLN A 81 -9.42 -5.79 11.36
N GLU A 82 -10.06 -5.41 10.27
CA GLU A 82 -9.51 -5.49 8.91
C GLU A 82 -8.24 -4.63 8.75
N GLN A 83 -8.17 -3.46 9.42
CA GLN A 83 -6.97 -2.62 9.46
C GLN A 83 -5.76 -3.35 10.06
N LYS A 84 -5.93 -4.07 11.18
CA LYS A 84 -4.81 -4.83 11.78
C LYS A 84 -4.34 -5.93 10.83
N ALA A 85 -5.28 -6.70 10.26
CA ALA A 85 -4.96 -7.76 9.32
C ALA A 85 -4.22 -7.24 8.08
N LEU A 86 -4.72 -6.15 7.47
CA LEU A 86 -4.06 -5.51 6.33
C LEU A 86 -2.64 -5.05 6.70
N LEU A 87 -2.46 -4.38 7.84
CA LEU A 87 -1.14 -3.87 8.23
C LEU A 87 -0.12 -5.00 8.48
N ASN A 88 -0.55 -6.10 9.10
CA ASN A 88 0.30 -7.28 9.28
C ASN A 88 0.71 -7.89 7.93
N GLN A 89 -0.24 -8.00 6.99
CA GLN A 89 0.05 -8.49 5.65
C GLN A 89 0.99 -7.55 4.87
N LEU A 90 0.77 -6.23 4.96
CA LEU A 90 1.67 -5.26 4.36
C LEU A 90 3.08 -5.40 4.93
N TYR A 91 3.22 -5.58 6.25
CA TYR A 91 4.52 -5.77 6.88
C TYR A 91 5.21 -7.06 6.42
N PHE A 92 4.44 -8.14 6.25
CA PHE A 92 4.90 -9.42 5.73
C PHE A 92 5.38 -9.32 4.28
N CYS A 93 4.63 -8.63 3.41
CA CYS A 93 4.92 -8.52 1.98
C CYS A 93 6.05 -7.53 1.66
N LEU A 94 6.27 -6.55 2.52
CA LEU A 94 7.18 -5.44 2.28
C LEU A 94 8.63 -5.82 2.68
N SER A 95 9.57 -5.48 1.81
CA SER A 95 11.00 -5.62 2.09
C SER A 95 11.42 -4.75 3.27
N ASP A 96 12.56 -5.06 3.88
CA ASP A 96 12.98 -4.41 5.13
C ASP A 96 13.14 -2.88 4.96
N ASP A 97 13.66 -2.42 3.83
CA ASP A 97 13.69 -0.99 3.52
C ASP A 97 12.51 -0.48 2.68
N GLY A 98 11.47 -1.30 2.55
CA GLY A 98 10.35 -1.02 1.67
C GLY A 98 9.48 0.15 2.14
N GLU A 99 8.76 0.70 1.17
CA GLU A 99 7.92 1.87 1.36
C GLU A 99 6.45 1.61 1.04
N ILE A 100 5.57 2.36 1.71
CA ILE A 100 4.14 2.33 1.45
C ILE A 100 3.66 3.74 1.11
N ILE A 101 2.86 3.85 0.06
CA ILE A 101 2.10 5.05 -0.28
C ILE A 101 0.63 4.74 -0.05
N VAL A 102 -0.04 5.51 0.80
CA VAL A 102 -1.49 5.42 1.00
C VAL A 102 -2.14 6.68 0.43
N ALA A 103 -3.00 6.49 -0.56
CA ALA A 103 -3.70 7.55 -1.26
C ALA A 103 -5.20 7.23 -1.38
N GLY A 104 -6.03 8.27 -1.57
CA GLY A 104 -7.46 8.08 -1.83
C GLY A 104 -8.27 7.59 -0.63
N THR A 105 -7.79 7.76 0.61
CA THR A 105 -8.54 7.42 1.82
C THR A 105 -9.71 8.38 2.00
N THR A 106 -10.96 7.96 1.76
CA THR A 106 -12.13 8.86 1.86
C THR A 106 -12.66 9.00 3.28
N ASN A 107 -12.48 7.98 4.12
CA ASN A 107 -13.14 7.88 5.42
C ASN A 107 -12.19 7.90 6.63
N VAL A 108 -10.88 7.79 6.41
CA VAL A 108 -9.86 7.80 7.47
C VAL A 108 -9.24 9.20 7.59
N ARG A 109 -9.13 9.72 8.81
CA ARG A 109 -8.37 10.94 9.11
C ARG A 109 -6.88 10.64 9.18
N ALA A 110 -6.03 11.58 8.75
CA ALA A 110 -4.58 11.38 8.69
C ALA A 110 -3.95 10.93 10.01
N TYR A 111 -4.31 11.55 11.15
CA TYR A 111 -3.76 11.14 12.46
C TYR A 111 -4.08 9.68 12.81
N ARG A 112 -5.29 9.21 12.45
CA ARG A 112 -5.73 7.84 12.72
C ARG A 112 -4.96 6.87 11.85
N LEU A 113 -4.75 7.20 10.58
CA LEU A 113 -3.92 6.41 9.68
C LEU A 113 -2.49 6.30 10.23
N VAL A 114 -1.87 7.42 10.54
CA VAL A 114 -0.49 7.48 11.04
C VAL A 114 -0.32 6.70 12.33
N SER A 115 -1.22 6.90 13.29
CA SER A 115 -1.19 6.15 14.57
C SER A 115 -1.25 4.64 14.35
N LYS A 116 -2.06 4.17 13.39
CA LYS A 116 -2.14 2.75 13.05
C LYS A 116 -0.89 2.22 12.38
N PHE A 117 -0.30 2.96 11.46
CA PHE A 117 0.96 2.56 10.84
C PHE A 117 2.10 2.50 11.86
N LEU A 118 2.22 3.51 12.74
CA LEU A 118 3.22 3.53 13.81
C LEU A 118 3.08 2.33 14.75
N SER A 119 1.86 1.98 15.15
CA SER A 119 1.62 0.84 16.04
C SER A 119 1.87 -0.54 15.41
N ASN A 120 2.12 -0.62 14.10
CA ASN A 120 2.35 -1.86 13.36
C ASN A 120 3.72 -1.85 12.64
N GLY A 121 4.70 -1.13 13.19
CA GLY A 121 6.07 -1.18 12.70
C GLY A 121 6.34 -0.42 11.41
N PHE A 122 5.65 0.71 11.20
CA PHE A 122 5.94 1.61 10.09
C PHE A 122 6.25 3.01 10.59
N LEU A 123 7.29 3.62 10.02
CA LEU A 123 7.66 5.01 10.23
C LEU A 123 6.94 5.92 9.25
N ASN A 124 6.32 7.00 9.75
CA ASN A 124 5.75 8.04 8.88
C ASN A 124 6.88 8.90 8.28
N LYS A 125 7.03 8.85 6.95
CA LYS A 125 7.99 9.70 6.23
C LYS A 125 7.41 11.07 5.90
N LYS A 126 6.17 11.11 5.40
CA LYS A 126 5.58 12.33 4.86
C LYS A 126 4.06 12.23 4.80
N ILE A 127 3.39 13.37 4.97
CA ILE A 127 1.97 13.53 4.66
C ILE A 127 1.84 14.77 3.79
N GLU A 128 1.24 14.62 2.61
CA GLU A 128 0.90 15.73 1.71
C GLU A 128 -0.62 15.91 1.65
N LEU A 129 -1.09 17.13 1.85
CA LEU A 129 -2.50 17.47 1.73
C LEU A 129 -2.88 17.65 0.25
N LEU A 130 -4.11 17.23 -0.11
CA LEU A 130 -4.63 17.49 -1.46
C LEU A 130 -5.19 18.91 -1.61
N ILE A 131 -5.41 19.62 -0.50
CA ILE A 131 -5.86 21.01 -0.46
C ILE A 131 -4.91 21.77 0.45
N ASN A 132 -4.14 22.70 -0.12
CA ASN A 132 -3.26 23.59 0.64
C ASN A 132 -3.95 24.93 0.88
N SER A 133 -3.65 25.55 2.02
CA SER A 133 -4.04 26.92 2.37
C SER A 133 -2.77 27.77 2.54
N ASP A 134 -2.87 29.09 2.41
CA ASP A 134 -1.70 29.98 2.50
C ASP A 134 -1.12 30.09 3.92
N SER A 135 -1.85 29.66 4.95
CA SER A 135 -1.38 29.69 6.34
C SER A 135 -0.74 28.37 6.78
N ALA A 136 0.51 28.44 7.24
CA ALA A 136 1.28 27.29 7.72
C ALA A 136 0.66 26.61 8.95
N LEU A 137 0.13 27.38 9.91
CA LEU A 137 -0.56 26.85 11.10
C LEU A 137 -1.84 26.11 10.70
N ILE A 138 -2.65 26.71 9.83
CA ILE A 138 -3.87 26.10 9.32
C ILE A 138 -3.55 24.80 8.56
N ASN A 139 -2.45 24.78 7.81
CA ASN A 139 -1.98 23.56 7.14
C ASN A 139 -1.55 22.46 8.12
N LEU A 140 -0.92 22.78 9.26
CA LEU A 140 -0.53 21.78 10.25
C LEU A 140 -1.75 21.12 10.89
N PHE A 141 -2.73 21.91 11.33
CA PHE A 141 -3.99 21.38 11.86
C PHE A 141 -4.76 20.59 10.79
N LYS A 142 -4.86 21.13 9.57
CA LYS A 142 -5.46 20.39 8.44
C LYS A 142 -4.71 19.08 8.18
N ARG A 143 -3.38 19.04 8.29
CA ARG A 143 -2.60 17.81 8.07
C ARG A 143 -2.99 16.68 9.01
N ILE A 144 -3.38 17.01 10.23
CA ILE A 144 -3.78 16.04 11.26
C ILE A 144 -5.23 15.59 11.05
N PHE A 145 -6.14 16.53 10.81
CA PHE A 145 -7.59 16.27 10.77
C PHE A 145 -8.16 15.99 9.38
N SER A 146 -7.39 16.24 8.31
CA SER A 146 -7.86 16.09 6.93
C SER A 146 -8.15 14.64 6.58
N LYS A 147 -9.20 14.46 5.77
CA LYS A 147 -9.52 13.23 5.05
C LYS A 147 -8.97 13.23 3.62
N LYS A 148 -8.44 14.36 3.14
CA LYS A 148 -7.91 14.54 1.77
C LYS A 148 -6.40 14.72 1.83
N PHE A 149 -5.67 13.60 1.84
CA PHE A 149 -4.22 13.57 1.93
C PHE A 149 -3.63 12.35 1.22
N ILE A 150 -2.31 12.34 1.08
CA ILE A 150 -1.48 11.19 0.74
C ILE A 150 -0.46 11.02 1.85
N ALA A 151 -0.31 9.79 2.36
CA ALA A 151 0.67 9.46 3.38
C ALA A 151 1.72 8.51 2.84
N PHE A 152 2.96 8.70 3.28
CA PHE A 152 4.13 7.95 2.87
C PHE A 152 4.76 7.34 4.12
N PHE A 153 4.94 6.02 4.10
CA PHE A 153 5.50 5.26 5.20
C PHE A 153 6.72 4.45 4.73
N LYS A 154 7.58 4.11 5.68
CA LYS A 154 8.66 3.15 5.53
C LYS A 154 8.49 2.07 6.59
N LYS A 155 8.84 0.82 6.29
CA LYS A 155 8.95 -0.22 7.32
C LYS A 155 10.00 0.18 8.37
N ASP A 156 9.70 -0.11 9.63
CA ASP A 156 10.63 0.07 10.75
C ASP A 156 11.42 -1.22 10.98
N ASN A 157 12.73 -1.16 10.72
CA ASN A 157 13.63 -2.31 10.89
C ASN A 157 13.88 -2.68 12.35
N PHE A 158 13.57 -1.78 13.29
CA PHE A 158 13.73 -2.03 14.73
C PHE A 158 12.46 -2.61 15.36
N PHE A 159 11.34 -2.59 14.63
CA PHE A 159 10.09 -3.16 15.10
C PHE A 159 10.14 -4.69 14.99
N LYS A 160 10.27 -5.35 16.14
CA LYS A 160 10.17 -6.81 16.22
C LYS A 160 8.69 -7.18 16.28
N ILE A 161 8.11 -7.59 15.16
CA ILE A 161 6.83 -8.32 15.19
C ILE A 161 7.10 -9.65 15.88
N ASP A 162 6.22 -10.04 16.81
CA ASP A 162 6.29 -11.33 17.47
C ASP A 162 6.31 -12.43 16.40
N PRO A 163 7.33 -13.31 16.37
CA PRO A 163 7.37 -14.43 15.43
C PRO A 163 6.09 -15.29 15.48
N LEU A 164 5.41 -15.34 16.63
CA LEU A 164 4.12 -16.02 16.80
C LEU A 164 2.98 -15.35 16.01
N GLU A 165 2.91 -14.02 15.98
CA GLU A 165 1.92 -13.31 15.16
C GLU A 165 2.17 -13.52 13.64
N VAL A 166 3.42 -13.78 13.26
CA VAL A 166 3.80 -14.12 11.86
C VAL A 166 3.53 -15.60 11.58
N SER A 167 3.78 -16.53 12.52
CA SER A 167 3.48 -17.95 12.36
C SER A 167 1.97 -18.21 12.32
N GLU A 168 1.16 -17.42 13.03
CA GLU A 168 -0.31 -17.44 12.92
C GLU A 168 -0.83 -17.15 11.50
N LEU A 169 -0.07 -16.40 10.68
CA LEU A 169 -0.39 -16.19 9.26
C LEU A 169 -0.19 -17.46 8.42
N PHE A 170 0.62 -18.40 8.90
CA PHE A 170 0.87 -19.72 8.28
C PHE A 170 0.00 -20.84 8.89
N GLU A 171 -0.47 -20.71 10.12
CA GLU A 171 -1.07 -21.80 10.91
C GLU A 171 -2.59 -22.01 10.76
N LYS A 172 -3.32 -21.15 10.03
CA LYS A 172 -4.77 -21.34 9.81
C LYS A 172 -5.09 -21.92 8.43
N PRO A 173 -5.17 -23.25 8.27
CA PRO A 173 -5.93 -23.83 7.18
C PRO A 173 -7.42 -23.69 7.52
N ALA A 174 -8.02 -22.54 7.21
CA ALA A 174 -9.46 -22.52 7.01
C ALA A 174 -9.72 -23.32 5.73
N LYS A 175 -10.60 -24.33 5.81
CA LYS A 175 -10.99 -25.20 4.68
C LYS A 175 -11.05 -24.40 3.37
N CYS A 176 -10.08 -24.64 2.51
CA CYS A 176 -9.94 -23.95 1.23
C CYS A 176 -11.11 -24.31 0.32
N GLU A 177 -12.08 -23.42 0.18
CA GLU A 177 -12.87 -23.35 -1.04
C GLU A 177 -12.02 -22.57 -2.05
N ALA A 178 -11.35 -23.30 -2.94
CA ALA A 178 -10.56 -22.72 -4.00
C ALA A 178 -11.46 -21.90 -4.94
N TYR A 179 -11.46 -20.58 -4.80
CA TYR A 179 -12.00 -19.69 -5.82
C TYR A 179 -11.02 -19.64 -7.00
N SER A 180 -11.22 -20.59 -7.92
CA SER A 180 -10.47 -20.74 -9.17
C SER A 180 -10.87 -19.68 -10.20
N SER A 181 -10.55 -18.41 -9.98
CA SER A 181 -10.55 -17.41 -11.07
C SER A 181 -10.03 -16.05 -10.58
N VAL A 182 -8.72 -15.81 -10.56
CA VAL A 182 -8.22 -14.43 -10.37
C VAL A 182 -7.11 -14.14 -11.37
N ASN A 183 -7.43 -13.31 -12.38
CA ASN A 183 -6.49 -12.82 -13.40
C ASN A 183 -5.50 -11.82 -12.76
N ALA A 184 -4.35 -12.31 -12.30
CA ALA A 184 -3.20 -11.47 -12.01
C ALA A 184 -2.54 -11.03 -13.33
N LYS A 185 -2.83 -9.81 -13.79
CA LYS A 185 -2.21 -9.26 -15.01
C LYS A 185 -0.82 -8.71 -14.67
N GLY A 186 0.21 -9.52 -14.85
CA GLY A 186 1.60 -9.07 -14.77
C GLY A 186 1.92 -8.15 -15.94
N ILE A 187 2.27 -6.88 -15.67
CA ILE A 187 2.82 -6.00 -16.68
C ILE A 187 4.34 -6.10 -16.57
N TYR A 188 4.94 -6.94 -17.41
CA TYR A 188 6.38 -6.89 -17.64
C TYR A 188 6.67 -5.69 -18.55
N LYS A 189 7.60 -4.82 -18.14
CA LYS A 189 8.23 -3.89 -19.08
C LYS A 189 9.22 -4.72 -19.87
N ASP A 190 8.91 -4.99 -21.13
CA ASP A 190 9.90 -5.53 -22.07
C ASP A 190 11.08 -4.59 -22.12
N SER A 191 12.26 -5.08 -21.76
CA SER A 191 13.50 -4.32 -21.79
C SER A 191 14.64 -5.26 -22.13
N TYR A 192 14.57 -5.91 -23.29
CA TYR A 192 15.74 -6.44 -24.01
C TYR A 192 15.39 -6.57 -25.51
N GLU A 193 15.48 -5.48 -26.26
CA GLU A 193 15.84 -5.59 -27.68
C GLU A 193 17.32 -5.99 -27.73
N LYS A 194 17.58 -7.27 -27.98
CA LYS A 194 18.90 -7.73 -28.40
C LYS A 194 19.10 -7.30 -29.85
N LYS A 195 20.19 -6.57 -30.09
CA LYS A 195 20.83 -6.49 -31.41
C LYS A 195 21.52 -7.81 -31.72
#